data_AF-A0A4T9T7F8-F1
#
_entry.id   AF-A0A4T9T7F8-F1
#
_cell.length_a   1.000
_cell.length_b   1.000
_cell.length_c   1.000
_cell.angle_alpha   90.00
_cell.angle_beta   90.00
_cell.angle_gamma   90.00
#
_symmetry.space_group_name_H-M   'P 1'
#
loop_
_entity.id
_entity.type
_entity.pdbx_description
1 polymer ?
#
loop_
_entity_poly.entity_id
_entity_poly.type
_entity_poly.pdbx_seq_one_letter_code
_entity_poly.pdbx_strand_id
1 'polypeptide(L)'
;MTAETSDSRIAWAARICFGLVFAFNVQCAVQFIAHPAGFMGGFGLSGPEGQLAVAGLGVAFLMWNATYPLFIWQPQRFEVLGAVIITQQAIGLVGESALYLQLGSFAAVAGPAIMRFILFDGAGLLLMAASFAWLKMSGRGRHRSQDSL
;
A
#
# COMPACT_ATOMS: atom_id res chain seq x y z
N MET A 1 -11.66 -26.46 17.66
CA MET A 1 -10.84 -25.85 16.60
C MET A 1 -9.49 -25.51 17.22
N THR A 2 -8.39 -26.13 16.77
CA THR A 2 -7.09 -26.09 17.45
C THR A 2 -6.38 -24.75 17.23
N ALA A 3 -5.57 -24.30 18.21
CA ALA A 3 -4.88 -23.00 18.17
C ALA A 3 -4.04 -22.79 16.89
N GLU A 4 -3.40 -23.85 16.37
CA GLU A 4 -2.64 -23.82 15.10
C GLU A 4 -3.49 -23.40 13.89
N THR A 5 -4.74 -23.87 13.81
CA THR A 5 -5.62 -23.53 12.69
C THR A 5 -6.05 -22.06 12.72
N SER A 6 -6.13 -21.45 13.90
CA SER A 6 -6.43 -20.03 14.07
C SER A 6 -5.24 -19.16 13.68
N ASP A 7 -4.03 -19.52 14.13
CA ASP A 7 -2.79 -18.79 13.79
C ASP A 7 -2.54 -18.80 12.28
N SER A 8 -2.82 -19.94 11.62
CA SER A 8 -2.74 -20.05 10.16
C SER A 8 -3.74 -19.12 9.45
N ARG A 9 -4.99 -19.05 9.92
CA ARG A 9 -6.02 -18.17 9.32
C ARG A 9 -5.67 -16.69 9.45
N ILE A 10 -5.16 -16.26 10.60
CA ILE A 10 -4.78 -14.86 10.84
C ILE A 10 -3.60 -14.47 9.94
N ALA A 11 -2.61 -15.37 9.82
CA ALA A 11 -1.51 -15.19 8.88
C ALA A 11 -2.01 -14.98 7.45
N TRP A 12 -2.90 -15.86 7.00
CA TRP A 12 -3.50 -15.78 5.67
C TRP A 12 -4.31 -14.50 5.44
N ALA A 13 -5.05 -14.03 6.45
CA ALA A 13 -5.76 -12.76 6.36
C ALA A 13 -4.78 -11.60 6.09
N ALA A 14 -3.68 -11.51 6.84
CA ALA A 14 -2.64 -10.50 6.62
C ALA A 14 -2.00 -10.64 5.22
N ARG A 15 -1.69 -11.87 4.78
CA ARG A 15 -1.13 -12.11 3.43
C ARG A 15 -2.04 -11.65 2.31
N ILE A 16 -3.32 -11.99 2.38
CA ILE A 16 -4.32 -11.58 1.38
C ILE A 16 -4.46 -10.06 1.40
N CYS A 17 -4.54 -9.47 2.59
CA CYS A 17 -4.74 -8.04 2.73
C CYS A 17 -3.59 -7.22 2.13
N PHE A 18 -2.35 -7.52 2.52
CA PHE A 18 -1.17 -6.86 1.99
C PHE A 18 -0.91 -7.24 0.52
N GLY A 19 -1.20 -8.48 0.14
CA GLY A 19 -1.05 -8.98 -1.23
C GLY A 19 -1.97 -8.30 -2.23
N LEU A 20 -3.22 -7.99 -1.84
CA LEU A 20 -4.15 -7.24 -2.68
C LEU A 20 -3.64 -5.82 -2.93
N VAL A 21 -3.24 -5.10 -1.88
CA VAL A 21 -2.68 -3.74 -2.00
C VAL A 21 -1.40 -3.76 -2.86
N PHE A 22 -0.50 -4.70 -2.60
CA PHE A 22 0.70 -4.91 -3.40
C PHE A 22 0.39 -5.11 -4.89
N ALA A 23 -0.57 -5.99 -5.21
CA ALA A 23 -0.93 -6.29 -6.59
C ALA A 23 -1.45 -5.04 -7.33
N PHE A 24 -2.33 -4.26 -6.69
CA PHE A 24 -2.84 -3.02 -7.29
C PHE A 24 -1.73 -1.97 -7.48
N ASN A 25 -0.86 -1.80 -6.48
CA ASN A 25 0.24 -0.84 -6.57
C ASN A 25 1.24 -1.22 -7.66
N VAL A 26 1.61 -2.50 -7.76
CA VAL A 26 2.51 -3.00 -8.81
C VAL A 26 1.85 -2.90 -10.18
N GLN A 27 0.56 -3.20 -10.29
CA GLN A 27 -0.17 -3.02 -11.55
C GLN A 27 -0.13 -1.55 -11.99
N CYS A 28 -0.41 -0.62 -11.08
CA CYS A 28 -0.34 0.82 -11.36
C CYS A 28 1.07 1.25 -11.80
N ALA A 29 2.10 0.82 -11.07
CA ALA A 29 3.50 1.07 -11.40
C ALA A 29 3.86 0.58 -12.82
N VAL A 30 3.52 -0.67 -13.13
CA VAL A 30 3.78 -1.27 -14.45
C VAL A 30 3.03 -0.55 -15.55
N GLN A 31 1.78 -0.14 -15.32
CA GLN A 31 1.01 0.64 -16.28
C GLN A 31 1.65 2.01 -16.56
N PHE A 32 2.15 2.69 -15.53
CA PHE A 32 2.84 3.97 -15.68
C PHE A 32 4.15 3.85 -16.43
N ILE A 33 4.91 2.77 -16.21
CA ILE A 33 6.17 2.50 -16.92
C ILE A 33 5.92 2.12 -18.38
N ALA A 34 5.00 1.18 -18.63
CA ALA A 34 4.81 0.60 -19.96
C ALA A 34 3.94 1.45 -20.87
N HIS A 35 2.99 2.22 -20.32
CA HIS A 35 2.02 3.02 -21.07
C HIS A 35 1.83 4.43 -20.48
N PRO A 36 2.91 5.22 -20.27
CA PRO A 36 2.85 6.51 -19.56
C PRO A 36 1.92 7.52 -20.24
N ALA A 37 1.84 7.50 -21.57
CA ALA A 37 1.04 8.44 -22.34
C ALA A 37 -0.45 8.44 -21.95
N GLY A 38 -0.98 7.29 -21.52
CA GLY A 38 -2.39 7.17 -21.11
C GLY A 38 -2.72 7.88 -19.79
N PHE A 39 -1.71 8.26 -18.99
CA PHE A 39 -1.90 8.81 -17.65
C PHE A 39 -1.48 10.27 -17.52
N MET A 40 -0.75 10.82 -18.50
CA MET A 40 -0.23 12.20 -18.47
C MET A 40 -1.32 13.25 -18.22
N GLY A 41 -2.50 13.07 -18.82
CA GLY A 41 -3.62 14.01 -18.68
C GLY A 41 -4.06 14.19 -17.22
N GLY A 42 -4.00 13.13 -16.41
CA GLY A 42 -4.30 13.19 -14.98
C GLY A 42 -3.27 13.98 -14.15
N PHE A 43 -2.11 14.27 -14.74
CA PHE A 43 -1.04 15.08 -14.15
C PHE A 43 -0.87 16.44 -14.84
N GLY A 44 -1.73 16.77 -15.83
CA GLY A 44 -1.58 17.96 -16.67
C GLY A 44 -0.28 17.99 -17.48
N LEU A 45 0.30 16.82 -17.72
CA LEU A 45 1.55 16.67 -18.46
C LEU A 45 1.27 16.45 -19.94
N SER A 46 2.24 16.81 -20.78
CA SER A 46 2.19 16.57 -22.23
C SER A 46 3.60 16.40 -22.81
N GLY A 47 3.65 15.96 -24.07
CA GLY A 47 4.91 15.78 -24.78
C GLY A 47 5.81 14.65 -24.23
N PRO A 48 7.04 14.52 -24.76
CA PRO A 48 7.98 13.47 -24.37
C PRO A 48 8.42 13.57 -22.90
N GLU A 49 8.59 14.79 -22.37
CA GLU A 49 8.98 15.02 -20.97
C GLU A 49 7.90 14.52 -19.99
N GLY A 50 6.63 14.73 -20.33
CA GLY A 50 5.50 14.21 -19.55
C GLY A 50 5.46 12.69 -19.50
N GLN A 51 5.79 12.02 -20.61
CA GLN A 51 5.88 10.55 -20.64
C GLN A 51 7.00 10.05 -19.73
N LEU A 52 8.17 10.69 -19.78
CA LEU A 52 9.30 10.34 -18.92
C LEU A 52 8.97 10.56 -17.44
N ALA A 53 8.29 11.65 -17.09
CA ALA A 53 7.87 11.94 -15.72
C ALA A 53 6.89 10.89 -15.18
N VAL A 54 5.88 10.50 -15.96
CA VAL A 54 4.93 9.44 -15.58
C VAL A 54 5.63 8.09 -15.45
N ALA A 55 6.50 7.73 -16.39
CA ALA A 55 7.27 6.49 -16.30
C ALA A 55 8.17 6.47 -15.05
N GLY A 56 8.83 7.59 -14.74
CA GLY A 56 9.62 7.77 -13.52
C GLY A 56 8.79 7.62 -12.24
N LEU A 57 7.57 8.17 -12.23
CA LEU A 57 6.63 7.95 -11.12
C LEU A 57 6.26 6.46 -10.98
N GLY A 58 6.08 5.75 -12.09
CA GLY A 58 5.88 4.31 -12.10
C GLY A 58 7.05 3.54 -11.48
N VAL A 59 8.30 3.91 -11.78
CA VAL A 59 9.49 3.33 -11.13
C VAL A 59 9.53 3.62 -9.64
N ALA A 60 9.22 4.85 -9.23
CA ALA A 60 9.14 5.22 -7.81
C ALA A 60 8.07 4.41 -7.07
N PHE A 61 6.89 4.22 -7.68
CA PHE A 61 5.84 3.35 -7.15
C PHE A 61 6.31 1.89 -7.05
N LEU A 62 7.02 1.37 -8.04
CA LEU A 62 7.54 0.00 -7.98
C LEU A 62 8.55 -0.16 -6.84
N MET A 63 9.47 0.79 -6.68
CA MET A 63 10.44 0.82 -5.58
C MET A 63 9.74 0.85 -4.21
N TRP A 64 8.64 1.61 -4.10
CA TRP A 64 7.85 1.72 -2.88
C TRP A 64 7.32 0.37 -2.38
N ASN A 65 7.16 -0.61 -3.29
CA ASN A 65 6.62 -1.94 -2.99
C ASN A 65 7.68 -2.98 -2.62
N ALA A 66 8.97 -2.64 -2.60
CA ALA A 66 10.05 -3.59 -2.35
C ALA A 66 9.99 -4.30 -0.97
N THR A 67 9.32 -3.70 0.00
CA THR A 67 9.15 -4.22 1.37
C THR A 67 8.05 -5.29 1.48
N TYR A 68 7.09 -5.32 0.54
CA TYR A 68 5.91 -6.20 0.59
C TYR A 68 6.23 -7.70 0.46
N PRO A 69 7.06 -8.17 -0.49
CA PRO A 69 7.19 -9.61 -0.76
C PRO A 69 7.59 -10.45 0.46
N LEU A 70 8.55 -9.97 1.26
CA LEU A 70 9.00 -10.70 2.45
C LEU A 70 7.94 -10.74 3.54
N PHE A 71 7.22 -9.62 3.75
CA PHE A 71 6.11 -9.59 4.71
C PHE A 71 4.97 -10.53 4.28
N ILE A 72 4.58 -10.50 3.00
CA ILE A 72 3.55 -11.41 2.46
C ILE A 72 4.00 -12.87 2.59
N TRP A 73 5.28 -13.17 2.35
CA TRP A 73 5.76 -14.54 2.46
C TRP A 73 5.73 -15.05 3.91
N GLN A 74 6.29 -14.31 4.87
CA GLN A 74 6.39 -14.74 6.26
C GLN A 74 6.06 -13.58 7.23
N PRO A 75 4.78 -13.24 7.43
CA PRO A 75 4.40 -12.02 8.15
C PRO A 75 4.79 -12.05 9.63
N GLN A 76 4.85 -13.22 10.27
CA GLN A 76 5.33 -13.38 11.65
C GLN A 76 6.84 -13.24 11.81
N ARG A 77 7.62 -13.52 10.76
CA ARG A 77 9.08 -13.37 10.79
C ARG A 77 9.50 -11.93 10.50
N PHE A 78 8.80 -11.30 9.56
CA PHE A 78 9.14 -9.97 9.06
C PHE A 78 8.16 -8.89 9.54
N GLU A 79 7.70 -8.96 10.78
CA GLU A 79 6.68 -8.05 11.32
C GLU A 79 7.03 -6.56 11.20
N VAL A 80 8.33 -6.24 11.32
CA VAL A 80 8.83 -4.86 11.15
C VAL A 80 8.52 -4.34 9.74
N LEU A 81 8.62 -5.18 8.70
CA LEU A 81 8.26 -4.78 7.34
C LEU A 81 6.76 -4.47 7.24
N GLY A 82 5.90 -5.19 7.97
CA GLY A 82 4.47 -4.87 8.04
C GLY A 82 4.21 -3.46 8.57
N ALA A 83 4.92 -3.06 9.62
CA ALA A 83 4.85 -1.70 10.15
C ALA A 83 5.39 -0.67 9.15
N VAL A 84 6.53 -0.94 8.51
CA VAL A 84 7.13 -0.06 7.49
C VAL A 84 6.17 0.15 6.31
N ILE A 85 5.53 -0.92 5.82
CA ILE A 85 4.55 -0.86 4.73
C ILE A 85 3.36 0.02 5.11
N ILE A 86 2.82 -0.12 6.33
CA ILE A 86 1.73 0.71 6.83
C ILE A 86 2.16 2.18 6.90
N THR A 87 3.37 2.46 7.39
CA THR A 87 3.94 3.82 7.43
C THR A 87 4.12 4.39 6.03
N GLN A 88 4.64 3.61 5.10
CA GLN A 88 4.74 3.97 3.69
C GLN A 88 3.36 4.35 3.12
N GLN A 89 2.35 3.51 3.30
CA GLN A 89 0.99 3.83 2.83
C GLN A 89 0.41 5.09 3.48
N ALA A 90 0.66 5.31 4.77
CA ALA A 90 0.22 6.51 5.46
C ALA A 90 0.90 7.79 4.94
N ILE A 91 2.19 7.72 4.59
CA ILE A 91 2.91 8.84 3.97
C ILE A 91 2.30 9.16 2.60
N GLY A 92 1.98 8.14 1.79
CA GLY A 92 1.29 8.30 0.51
C GLY A 92 -0.03 9.05 0.69
N LEU A 93 -0.92 8.50 1.52
CA LEU A 93 -2.24 9.08 1.81
C LEU A 93 -2.17 10.54 2.30
N VAL A 94 -1.28 10.83 3.24
CA VAL A 94 -1.11 12.19 3.79
C VAL A 94 -0.56 13.13 2.73
N GLY A 95 0.45 12.69 1.97
CA GLY A 95 1.04 13.47 0.89
C GLY A 95 0.03 13.80 -0.21
N GLU A 96 -0.74 12.81 -0.65
CA GLU A 96 -1.77 12.97 -1.66
C GLU A 96 -2.93 13.85 -1.18
N SER A 97 -3.36 13.69 0.07
CA SER A 97 -4.37 14.56 0.68
C SER A 97 -3.88 16.01 0.75
N ALA A 98 -2.62 16.23 1.14
CA ALA A 98 -2.03 17.56 1.18
C ALA A 98 -1.89 18.17 -0.23
N LEU A 99 -1.54 17.38 -1.23
CA LEU A 99 -1.49 17.80 -2.63
C LEU A 99 -2.89 18.14 -3.16
N TYR A 100 -3.92 17.35 -2.83
CA TYR A 100 -5.30 17.61 -3.23
C TYR A 100 -5.80 18.97 -2.72
N LEU A 101 -5.49 19.30 -1.47
CA LEU A 101 -5.83 20.60 -0.87
C LEU A 101 -5.11 21.78 -1.54
N GLN A 102 -3.98 21.54 -2.21
CA GLN A 102 -3.19 22.55 -2.89
C GLN A 102 -3.54 22.73 -4.37
N LEU A 103 -4.47 21.94 -4.92
CA LEU A 103 -4.77 21.94 -6.36
C LEU A 103 -5.31 23.27 -6.88
N GLY A 104 -6.08 24.02 -6.09
CA GLY A 104 -6.68 25.28 -6.52
C GLY A 104 -7.42 25.16 -7.86
N SER A 105 -7.08 26.01 -8.83
CA SER A 105 -7.66 25.98 -10.19
C SER A 105 -7.31 24.72 -10.99
N PHE A 106 -6.26 23.98 -10.62
CA PHE A 106 -5.84 22.74 -11.27
C PHE A 106 -6.71 21.53 -10.90
N ALA A 107 -7.65 21.71 -9.96
CA ALA A 107 -8.53 20.64 -9.50
C ALA A 107 -9.37 20.00 -10.61
N ALA A 108 -9.77 20.76 -11.64
CA ALA A 108 -10.53 20.23 -12.77
C ALA A 108 -9.74 19.21 -13.62
N VAL A 109 -8.41 19.29 -13.61
CA VAL A 109 -7.53 18.41 -14.38
C VAL A 109 -7.06 17.23 -13.52
N ALA A 110 -6.42 17.51 -12.38
CA ALA A 110 -5.77 16.47 -11.57
C ALA A 110 -6.60 15.95 -10.40
N GLY A 111 -7.70 16.64 -10.03
CA GLY A 111 -8.56 16.26 -8.90
C GLY A 111 -9.07 14.82 -8.99
N PRO A 112 -9.65 14.38 -10.13
CA PRO A 112 -10.11 13.00 -10.27
C PRO A 112 -8.99 11.96 -10.17
N ALA A 113 -7.78 12.30 -10.62
CA ALA A 113 -6.64 11.39 -10.56
C ALA A 113 -6.15 11.21 -9.12
N ILE A 114 -5.87 12.30 -8.41
CA ILE A 114 -5.38 12.22 -7.03
C ILE A 114 -6.43 11.67 -6.07
N MET A 115 -7.72 11.93 -6.32
CA MET A 115 -8.79 11.36 -5.49
C MET A 115 -8.85 9.84 -5.58
N ARG A 116 -8.56 9.25 -6.76
CA ARG A 116 -8.45 7.79 -6.87
C ARG A 116 -7.32 7.27 -6.00
N PHE A 117 -6.15 7.90 -6.04
CA PHE A 117 -5.03 7.52 -5.18
C PHE A 117 -5.39 7.60 -3.70
N ILE A 118 -5.95 8.72 -3.23
CA ILE A 118 -6.40 8.90 -1.83
C ILE A 118 -7.38 7.79 -1.40
N LEU A 119 -8.35 7.45 -2.25
CA LEU A 119 -9.33 6.40 -1.96
C LEU A 119 -8.69 5.02 -1.87
N PHE A 120 -7.80 4.68 -2.81
CA PHE A 120 -7.08 3.41 -2.81
C PHE A 120 -6.13 3.31 -1.61
N ASP A 121 -5.36 4.35 -1.34
CA ASP A 121 -4.43 4.43 -0.22
C ASP A 121 -5.14 4.35 1.12
N GLY A 122 -6.25 5.07 1.28
CA GLY A 122 -7.07 5.05 2.48
C GLY A 122 -7.69 3.69 2.75
N ALA A 123 -8.31 3.08 1.75
CA ALA A 123 -8.91 1.75 1.89
C ALA A 123 -7.85 0.68 2.16
N GLY A 124 -6.72 0.74 1.43
CA GLY A 124 -5.58 -0.17 1.61
C GLY A 124 -4.96 -0.06 2.99
N LEU A 125 -4.75 1.17 3.49
CA LEU A 125 -4.21 1.44 4.81
C LEU A 125 -5.09 0.83 5.91
N LEU A 126 -6.40 1.06 5.86
CA LEU A 126 -7.35 0.51 6.84
C LEU A 126 -7.31 -1.02 6.86
N LEU A 127 -7.34 -1.64 5.69
CA LEU A 127 -7.38 -3.09 5.51
C LEU A 127 -6.06 -3.76 5.98
N MET A 128 -4.92 -3.17 5.63
CA MET A 128 -3.60 -3.65 6.10
C MET A 128 -3.41 -3.43 7.60
N ALA A 129 -3.76 -2.24 8.12
CA ALA A 129 -3.62 -1.95 9.55
C ALA A 129 -4.49 -2.86 10.42
N ALA A 130 -5.74 -3.11 10.01
CA ALA A 130 -6.65 -4.00 10.73
C ALA A 130 -6.13 -5.45 10.78
N SER A 131 -5.72 -5.99 9.63
CA SER A 131 -5.18 -7.35 9.56
C SER A 131 -3.85 -7.51 10.30
N PHE A 132 -2.99 -6.50 10.24
CA PHE A 132 -1.73 -6.47 10.99
C PHE A 132 -1.96 -6.37 12.51
N ALA A 133 -2.88 -5.52 12.95
CA ALA A 133 -3.24 -5.42 14.37
C ALA A 133 -3.76 -6.76 14.91
N TRP A 134 -4.61 -7.47 14.15
CA TRP A 134 -5.07 -8.82 14.51
C TRP A 134 -3.89 -9.79 14.63
N LEU A 135 -2.98 -9.79 13.66
CA LEU A 135 -1.76 -10.61 13.70
C LEU A 135 -0.91 -10.34 14.96
N LYS A 136 -0.75 -9.07 15.35
CA LYS A 136 0.02 -8.68 16.55
C LYS A 136 -0.67 -9.04 17.86
N MET A 137 -1.99 -8.89 17.94
CA MET A 137 -2.76 -9.23 19.15
C MET A 137 -2.76 -10.73 19.44
N SER A 138 -2.86 -11.56 18.39
CA SER A 138 -2.80 -13.02 18.51
C SER A 138 -1.42 -13.52 18.95
N GLY A 139 -0.34 -12.95 18.42
CA GLY A 139 1.02 -13.27 18.86
C GLY A 139 1.32 -12.89 20.32
N ARG A 140 0.80 -11.75 20.80
CA ARG A 140 0.98 -11.27 22.19
C ARG A 140 0.22 -12.10 23.22
N GLY A 141 -0.98 -12.58 22.89
CA GLY A 141 -1.76 -13.45 23.78
C GLY A 141 -1.03 -14.76 24.11
N ARG A 142 -0.24 -15.27 23.16
CA ARG A 142 0.47 -16.55 23.28
C ARG A 142 1.72 -16.49 24.18
N HIS A 143 2.39 -15.35 24.23
CA HIS A 143 3.53 -15.13 25.13
C HIS A 143 3.05 -15.00 26.58
N ARG A 144 1.96 -14.25 26.80
CA ARG A 144 1.41 -14.02 28.14
C ARG A 144 0.86 -15.29 28.81
N SER A 145 0.32 -16.23 28.03
CA SER A 145 -0.12 -17.54 28.54
C SER A 145 1.02 -18.52 28.85
N GLN A 146 2.22 -18.34 28.27
CA GLN A 146 3.39 -19.15 28.60
C GLN A 146 4.10 -18.65 29.85
N ASP A 147 4.08 -17.33 30.10
CA ASP A 147 4.69 -16.72 31.28
C ASP A 147 3.85 -16.89 32.58
N SER A 148 2.65 -17.46 32.48
CA SER A 148 1.73 -17.69 33.61
C SER A 148 1.58 -19.16 34.04
N LEU A 149 2.46 -20.04 33.54
CA LEU A 149 2.64 -21.44 33.95
C LEU A 149 4.02 -21.64 34.59
#